data_AF-A0A372IL35-F1
#
_entry.id   AF-A0A372IL35-F1
#
_cell.length_a   1.000
_cell.length_b   1.000
_cell.length_c   1.000
_cell.angle_alpha   90.00
_cell.angle_beta   90.00
_cell.angle_gamma   90.00
#
_symmetry.space_group_name_H-M   'P 1'
#
loop_
_entity.id
_entity.type
_entity.pdbx_description
1 polymer ?
#
loop_
_entity_poly.entity_id
_entity_poly.type
_entity_poly.pdbx_seq_one_letter_code
_entity_poly.pdbx_strand_id
1 'polypeptide(L)'
;MALRVEYAHQRKMRTRNTRRYRAAHWPIWIWVFFLAPGPLTFDLFARGGSAGNLIWLAAVLLFTGIAALRGKLPGAEPAPYILRFTEDRPNPLYRRVCYTFAWNALLNFALLNLAGLAVAAVSGKWYLKQIYAHGYTPLCIVILLLGLFGVLPRVRRSTQGEGWERRYFYGTVWSVTAAQTVLLLLWKALPKNHITDIVKLAVYCAVLAGMALLAARGVLPRTRPILPGETVVAD
;
A
#
# COMPACT_ATOMS: atom_id res chain seq x y z
N MET A 1 7.93 -26.35 3.39
CA MET A 1 7.65 -25.58 4.63
C MET A 1 6.23 -25.01 4.54
N ALA A 2 5.39 -25.24 5.56
CA ALA A 2 3.94 -24.98 5.52
C ALA A 2 3.56 -23.48 5.63
N LEU A 3 2.39 -23.11 5.08
CA LEU A 3 1.79 -21.78 5.20
C LEU A 3 1.45 -21.46 6.66
N ARG A 4 1.89 -20.31 7.17
CA ARG A 4 1.53 -19.85 8.52
C ARG A 4 0.16 -19.19 8.51
N VAL A 5 -0.78 -19.68 9.32
CA VAL A 5 -2.15 -19.17 9.42
C VAL A 5 -2.47 -18.68 10.84
N GLU A 6 -3.49 -17.84 10.97
CA GLU A 6 -4.09 -17.44 12.25
C GLU A 6 -5.53 -17.96 12.29
N TYR A 7 -5.98 -18.50 13.42
CA TYR A 7 -7.37 -18.91 13.58
C TYR A 7 -8.18 -17.82 14.28
N ALA A 8 -9.38 -17.54 13.77
CA ALA A 8 -10.22 -16.45 14.27
C ALA A 8 -10.53 -16.58 15.78
N HIS A 9 -10.78 -17.79 16.29
CA HIS A 9 -11.11 -18.05 17.69
C HIS A 9 -9.95 -17.78 18.67
N GLN A 10 -8.69 -17.86 18.19
CA GLN A 10 -7.50 -17.62 19.02
C GLN A 10 -7.17 -16.13 19.16
N ARG A 11 -7.84 -15.26 18.40
CA ARG A 11 -7.53 -13.84 18.38
C ARG A 11 -8.24 -13.11 19.50
N LYS A 12 -7.48 -12.35 20.27
CA LYS A 12 -8.03 -11.38 21.23
C LYS A 12 -8.90 -10.37 20.51
N MET A 13 -10.20 -10.38 20.79
CA MET A 13 -11.14 -9.41 20.25
C MET A 13 -10.92 -8.06 20.93
N ARG A 14 -10.89 -6.99 20.11
CA ARG A 14 -10.77 -5.61 20.58
C ARG A 14 -12.07 -4.89 20.31
N THR A 15 -12.72 -4.42 21.38
CA THR A 15 -13.97 -3.64 21.28
C THR A 15 -13.70 -2.14 21.05
N ARG A 16 -12.50 -1.64 21.37
CA ARG A 16 -12.13 -0.23 21.21
C ARG A 16 -10.68 -0.02 20.79
N ASN A 17 -10.44 0.96 19.93
CA ASN A 17 -9.12 1.40 19.51
C ASN A 17 -8.59 2.46 20.50
N THR A 18 -7.34 2.33 20.94
CA THR A 18 -6.74 3.33 21.85
C THR A 18 -6.52 4.66 21.14
N ARG A 19 -6.50 5.78 21.88
CA ARG A 19 -6.22 7.11 21.31
C ARG A 19 -4.87 7.14 20.57
N ARG A 20 -3.83 6.55 21.18
CA ARG A 20 -2.50 6.41 20.56
C ARG A 20 -2.54 5.62 19.25
N TYR A 21 -3.27 4.50 19.22
CA TYR A 21 -3.44 3.70 18.00
C TYR A 21 -4.09 4.54 16.89
N ARG A 22 -5.16 5.26 17.20
CA ARG A 22 -5.88 6.11 16.24
C ARG A 22 -5.01 7.24 15.70
N ALA A 23 -4.31 7.95 16.60
CA ALA A 23 -3.39 9.03 16.24
C ALA A 23 -2.26 8.52 15.34
N ALA A 24 -1.68 7.35 15.65
CA ALA A 24 -0.59 6.77 14.85
C ALA A 24 -1.01 6.37 13.42
N HIS A 25 -2.30 6.20 13.13
CA HIS A 25 -2.77 5.88 11.78
C HIS A 25 -2.98 7.13 10.91
N TRP A 26 -3.11 8.31 11.51
CA TRP A 26 -3.34 9.54 10.73
C TRP A 26 -2.16 9.91 9.81
N PRO A 27 -0.88 9.86 10.26
CA PRO A 27 0.28 10.08 9.38
C PRO A 27 0.34 9.15 8.17
N ILE A 28 -0.11 7.90 8.31
CA ILE A 28 -0.15 6.93 7.21
C ILE A 28 -1.09 7.41 6.10
N TRP A 29 -2.26 7.93 6.48
CA TRP A 29 -3.24 8.45 5.52
C TRP A 29 -2.81 9.78 4.90
N ILE A 30 -2.16 10.65 5.68
CA ILE A 30 -1.52 11.86 5.12
C ILE A 30 -0.55 11.44 4.02
N TRP A 31 0.33 10.47 4.28
CA TRP A 31 1.28 9.98 3.29
C TRP A 31 0.59 9.42 2.04
N VAL A 32 -0.40 8.53 2.20
CA VAL A 32 -1.13 7.92 1.07
C VAL A 32 -1.76 8.98 0.15
N PHE A 33 -2.46 9.98 0.72
CA PHE A 33 -3.14 11.00 -0.08
C PHE A 33 -2.19 12.08 -0.58
N PHE A 34 -1.10 12.37 0.14
CA PHE A 34 -0.08 13.30 -0.32
C PHE A 34 0.62 12.82 -1.61
N LEU A 35 0.75 11.50 -1.78
CA LEU A 35 1.32 10.88 -2.98
C LEU A 35 0.36 10.77 -4.18
N ALA A 36 -0.93 11.11 -4.00
CA ALA A 36 -1.94 10.97 -5.05
C ALA A 36 -1.71 11.86 -6.29
N PRO A 37 -1.25 13.12 -6.18
CA PRO A 37 -0.85 13.91 -7.34
C PRO A 37 0.58 13.56 -7.76
N GLY A 38 0.74 12.41 -8.40
CA GLY A 38 2.05 11.85 -8.79
C GLY A 38 3.07 12.84 -9.37
N PRO A 39 2.72 13.62 -10.41
CA PRO A 39 3.64 14.60 -10.99
C PRO A 39 4.10 15.68 -9.99
N LEU A 40 3.18 16.15 -9.14
CA LEU A 40 3.49 17.12 -8.09
C LEU A 40 4.43 16.53 -7.02
N THR A 41 4.26 15.25 -6.69
CA THR A 41 5.18 14.52 -5.82
C THR A 41 6.54 14.26 -6.50
N PHE A 42 6.56 13.90 -7.77
CA PHE A 42 7.81 13.71 -8.52
C PHE A 42 8.63 15.00 -8.55
N ASP A 43 7.97 16.14 -8.80
CA ASP A 43 8.61 17.45 -8.81
C ASP A 43 9.21 17.84 -7.45
N LEU A 44 8.56 17.45 -6.34
CA LEU A 44 9.12 17.63 -4.99
C LEU A 44 10.52 17.00 -4.87
N PHE A 45 10.70 15.80 -5.40
CA PHE A 45 11.98 15.09 -5.33
C PHE A 45 12.97 15.51 -6.41
N ALA A 46 12.49 15.94 -7.57
CA ALA A 46 13.32 16.32 -8.71
C ALA A 46 13.86 17.76 -8.60
N ARG A 47 13.04 18.69 -8.09
CA ARG A 47 13.30 20.14 -8.12
C ARG A 47 13.17 20.82 -6.74
N GLY A 48 12.67 20.12 -5.73
CA GLY A 48 12.42 20.67 -4.40
C GLY A 48 10.95 21.08 -4.19
N GLY A 49 10.65 21.60 -2.99
CA GLY A 49 9.29 21.97 -2.61
C GLY A 49 8.76 23.20 -3.35
N SER A 50 7.48 23.16 -3.73
CA SER A 50 6.76 24.28 -4.34
C SER A 50 5.55 24.73 -3.49
N ALA A 51 5.01 25.91 -3.76
CA ALA A 51 3.75 26.36 -3.17
C ALA A 51 2.60 25.36 -3.45
N GLY A 52 2.61 24.71 -4.62
CA GLY A 52 1.66 23.64 -4.94
C GLY A 52 1.76 22.45 -3.98
N ASN A 53 2.98 22.05 -3.60
CA ASN A 53 3.17 20.99 -2.60
C ASN A 53 2.63 21.40 -1.23
N LEU A 54 2.84 22.66 -0.82
CA LEU A 54 2.33 23.18 0.45
C LEU A 54 0.80 23.27 0.49
N ILE A 55 0.19 23.80 -0.57
CA ILE A 55 -1.28 23.87 -0.71
C ILE A 55 -1.88 22.46 -0.67
N TRP A 56 -1.29 21.52 -1.40
CA TRP A 56 -1.76 20.14 -1.40
C TRP A 56 -1.58 19.48 -0.03
N LEU A 57 -0.44 19.67 0.63
CA LEU A 57 -0.22 19.16 1.98
C LEU A 57 -1.25 19.72 2.97
N ALA A 58 -1.53 21.02 2.92
CA ALA A 58 -2.52 21.67 3.77
C ALA A 58 -3.92 21.09 3.54
N ALA A 59 -4.32 20.89 2.28
CA ALA A 59 -5.59 20.25 1.94
C ALA A 59 -5.66 18.81 2.48
N VAL A 60 -4.62 18.01 2.27
CA VAL A 60 -4.54 16.63 2.78
C VAL A 60 -4.64 16.59 4.30
N LEU A 61 -3.90 17.45 5.01
CA LEU A 61 -3.96 17.57 6.48
C LEU A 61 -5.37 17.91 6.95
N LEU A 62 -6.02 18.90 6.33
CA LEU A 62 -7.37 19.32 6.68
C LEU A 62 -8.39 18.17 6.50
N PHE A 63 -8.46 17.58 5.31
CA PHE A 63 -9.46 16.56 5.00
C PHE A 63 -9.21 15.25 5.75
N THR A 64 -7.97 14.79 5.83
CA THR A 64 -7.64 13.58 6.60
C THR A 64 -7.79 13.81 8.10
N GLY A 65 -7.50 15.02 8.61
CA GLY A 65 -7.73 15.39 10.00
C GLY A 65 -9.20 15.34 10.38
N ILE A 66 -10.07 15.96 9.57
CA ILE A 66 -11.53 15.88 9.74
C ILE A 66 -12.00 14.42 9.72
N ALA A 67 -11.52 13.63 8.77
CA ALA A 67 -11.88 12.21 8.66
C ALA A 67 -11.37 11.39 9.87
N ALA A 68 -10.17 11.65 10.37
CA ALA A 68 -9.60 11.01 11.56
C ALA A 68 -10.42 11.31 12.82
N LEU A 69 -10.79 12.59 13.03
CA LEU A 69 -11.60 13.04 14.16
C LEU A 69 -12.99 12.40 14.13
N ARG A 70 -13.61 12.30 12.95
CA ARG A 70 -14.90 11.63 12.73
C ARG A 70 -14.81 10.10 12.73
N GLY A 71 -13.61 9.51 12.87
CA GLY A 71 -13.43 8.06 12.85
C GLY A 71 -13.72 7.41 11.50
N LYS A 72 -13.56 8.15 10.40
CA LYS A 72 -13.79 7.74 9.00
C LYS A 72 -12.49 7.55 8.23
N LEU A 73 -11.42 7.14 8.93
CA LEU A 73 -10.19 6.65 8.31
C LEU A 73 -9.89 5.26 8.87
N PRO A 74 -9.49 4.28 8.03
CA PRO A 74 -9.18 2.94 8.53
C PRO A 74 -8.07 3.00 9.58
N GLY A 75 -8.34 2.46 10.77
CA GLY A 75 -7.43 2.51 11.92
C GLY A 75 -7.58 3.74 12.83
N ALA A 76 -8.15 4.84 12.35
CA ALA A 76 -8.53 5.98 13.19
C ALA A 76 -9.96 5.86 13.76
N GLU A 77 -10.69 4.81 13.40
CA GLU A 77 -12.01 4.46 13.95
C GLU A 77 -11.96 4.32 15.48
N PRO A 78 -13.02 4.67 16.24
CA PRO A 78 -13.09 4.46 17.69
C PRO A 78 -13.07 2.98 18.10
N ALA A 79 -13.59 2.10 17.25
CA ALA A 79 -13.63 0.65 17.41
C ALA A 79 -13.29 -0.01 16.07
N PRO A 80 -12.74 -1.23 16.02
CA PRO A 80 -12.53 -1.92 14.76
C PRO A 80 -13.85 -2.13 14.03
N TYR A 81 -13.92 -1.76 12.76
CA TYR A 81 -15.12 -2.03 11.95
C TYR A 81 -15.40 -3.54 11.81
N ILE A 82 -14.34 -4.34 11.66
CA ILE A 82 -14.42 -5.81 11.56
C ILE A 82 -13.92 -6.41 12.87
N LEU A 83 -14.83 -7.04 13.60
CA LEU A 83 -14.50 -7.78 14.81
C LEU A 83 -14.09 -9.22 14.46
N ARG A 84 -14.81 -9.85 13.54
CA ARG A 84 -14.56 -11.20 13.04
C ARG A 84 -14.23 -11.14 11.55
N PHE A 85 -13.05 -11.60 11.16
CA PHE A 85 -12.57 -11.53 9.76
C PHE A 85 -13.24 -12.54 8.82
N THR A 86 -14.16 -13.34 9.36
CA THR A 86 -15.04 -14.27 8.68
C THR A 86 -16.46 -13.70 8.49
N GLU A 87 -16.73 -12.52 9.05
CA GLU A 87 -18.03 -11.87 9.00
C GLU A 87 -18.24 -11.16 7.67
N ASP A 88 -19.44 -11.33 7.10
CA ASP A 88 -19.89 -10.58 5.94
C ASP A 88 -20.63 -9.31 6.39
N ARG A 89 -20.03 -8.15 6.13
CA ARG A 89 -20.61 -6.82 6.34
C ARG A 89 -20.42 -5.95 5.11
N PRO A 90 -21.29 -4.96 4.88
CA PRO A 90 -21.09 -3.98 3.82
C PRO A 90 -19.81 -3.17 4.09
N ASN A 91 -18.86 -3.18 3.17
CA ASN A 91 -17.60 -2.45 3.33
C ASN A 91 -17.84 -0.93 3.19
N PRO A 92 -17.59 -0.12 4.23
CA PRO A 92 -17.86 1.30 4.21
C PRO A 92 -17.15 2.03 3.08
N LEU A 93 -17.83 3.02 2.48
CA LEU A 93 -17.28 3.79 1.36
C LEU A 93 -15.92 4.42 1.69
N TYR A 94 -15.75 5.00 2.87
CA TYR A 94 -14.47 5.61 3.27
C TYR A 94 -13.33 4.60 3.28
N ARG A 95 -13.58 3.34 3.70
CA ARG A 95 -12.58 2.28 3.69
C ARG A 95 -12.20 1.92 2.26
N ARG A 96 -13.19 1.75 1.39
CA ARG A 96 -12.98 1.44 -0.03
C ARG A 96 -12.15 2.53 -0.70
N VAL A 97 -12.52 3.80 -0.53
CA VAL A 97 -11.75 4.95 -1.07
C VAL A 97 -10.31 4.94 -0.54
N CYS A 98 -10.13 4.85 0.77
CA CYS A 98 -8.80 4.83 1.40
C CYS A 98 -7.93 3.68 0.87
N TYR A 99 -8.47 2.46 0.78
CA TYR A 99 -7.72 1.32 0.26
C TYR A 99 -7.43 1.43 -1.24
N THR A 100 -8.32 2.01 -2.06
CA THR A 100 -8.01 2.30 -3.47
C THR A 100 -6.82 3.24 -3.60
N PHE A 101 -6.81 4.35 -2.86
CA PHE A 101 -5.68 5.29 -2.89
C PHE A 101 -4.40 4.67 -2.33
N ALA A 102 -4.51 3.80 -1.31
CA ALA A 102 -3.36 3.05 -0.82
C ALA A 102 -2.80 2.09 -1.88
N TRP A 103 -3.64 1.39 -2.63
CA TRP A 103 -3.21 0.59 -3.77
C TRP A 103 -2.55 1.43 -4.85
N ASN A 104 -3.06 2.63 -5.17
CA ASN A 104 -2.40 3.55 -6.10
C ASN A 104 -1.01 3.96 -5.58
N ALA A 105 -0.90 4.38 -4.32
CA ALA A 105 0.38 4.77 -3.73
C ALA A 105 1.42 3.63 -3.73
N LEU A 106 0.97 2.38 -3.58
CA LEU A 106 1.85 1.21 -3.62
C LEU A 106 2.26 0.84 -5.05
N LEU A 107 1.29 0.68 -5.96
CA LEU A 107 1.54 0.12 -7.27
C LEU A 107 2.10 1.14 -8.26
N ASN A 108 1.61 2.38 -8.24
CA ASN A 108 1.96 3.36 -9.28
C ASN A 108 3.47 3.66 -9.24
N PHE A 109 4.00 4.05 -8.09
CA PHE A 109 5.44 4.31 -7.93
C PHE A 109 6.30 3.06 -8.10
N ALA A 110 5.83 1.89 -7.66
CA ALA A 110 6.57 0.63 -7.83
C ALA A 110 6.72 0.25 -9.30
N LEU A 111 5.62 0.27 -10.05
CA LEU A 111 5.60 -0.11 -11.45
C LEU A 111 6.35 0.90 -12.32
N LEU A 112 6.21 2.20 -12.07
CA LEU A 112 6.94 3.22 -12.82
C LEU A 112 8.45 3.17 -12.56
N ASN A 113 8.87 2.93 -11.31
CA ASN A 113 10.30 2.76 -10.99
C ASN A 113 10.86 1.48 -11.59
N LEU A 114 10.08 0.39 -11.56
CA LEU A 114 10.45 -0.85 -12.25
C LEU A 114 10.62 -0.63 -13.76
N ALA A 115 9.67 0.05 -14.40
CA ALA A 115 9.72 0.36 -15.82
C ALA A 115 10.94 1.25 -16.15
N GLY A 116 11.20 2.28 -15.34
CA GLY A 116 12.37 3.15 -15.51
C GLY A 116 13.69 2.39 -15.39
N LEU A 117 13.82 1.50 -14.41
CA LEU A 117 14.99 0.64 -14.25
C LEU A 117 15.15 -0.35 -15.41
N ALA A 118 14.05 -0.98 -15.84
CA ALA A 118 14.08 -1.91 -16.97
C ALA A 118 14.54 -1.20 -18.25
N VAL A 119 13.99 -0.02 -18.54
CA VAL A 119 14.40 0.79 -19.70
C VAL A 119 15.87 1.20 -19.59
N ALA A 120 16.35 1.63 -18.43
CA ALA A 120 17.76 1.99 -18.23
C ALA A 120 18.71 0.79 -18.40
N ALA A 121 18.31 -0.38 -17.87
CA ALA A 121 19.10 -1.60 -17.97
C ALA A 121 19.11 -2.20 -19.38
N VAL A 122 18.07 -2.01 -20.19
CA VAL A 122 18.02 -2.53 -21.57
C VAL A 122 18.65 -1.55 -22.57
N SER A 123 18.37 -0.26 -22.43
CA SER A 123 18.76 0.75 -23.44
C SER A 123 20.00 1.56 -23.07
N GLY A 124 20.45 1.50 -21.81
CA GLY A 124 21.48 2.39 -21.27
C GLY A 124 21.02 3.84 -21.08
N LYS A 125 19.74 4.15 -21.31
CA LYS A 125 19.19 5.52 -21.25
C LYS A 125 18.16 5.69 -20.15
N TRP A 126 18.22 6.84 -19.47
CA TRP A 126 17.33 7.19 -18.37
C TRP A 126 16.16 8.05 -18.85
N TYR A 127 14.96 7.46 -18.87
CA TYR A 127 13.71 8.12 -19.27
C TYR A 127 12.68 8.24 -18.14
N LEU A 128 13.13 8.20 -16.88
CA LEU A 128 12.23 8.14 -15.72
C LEU A 128 11.26 9.33 -15.67
N LYS A 129 11.70 10.54 -16.02
CA LYS A 129 10.85 11.73 -16.07
C LYS A 129 9.71 11.58 -17.08
N GLN A 130 10.01 11.10 -18.28
CA GLN A 130 9.03 10.87 -19.35
C GLN A 130 8.04 9.76 -18.96
N ILE A 131 8.55 8.68 -18.36
CA ILE A 131 7.74 7.58 -17.84
C ILE A 131 6.76 8.09 -16.76
N TYR A 132 7.20 8.94 -15.84
CA TYR A 132 6.30 9.53 -14.84
C TYR A 132 5.31 10.52 -15.46
N ALA A 133 5.75 11.37 -16.39
CA ALA A 133 4.91 12.37 -17.03
C ALA A 133 3.73 11.75 -17.80
N HIS A 134 3.96 10.64 -18.50
CA HIS A 134 2.95 10.01 -19.35
C HIS A 134 2.34 8.74 -18.74
N GLY A 135 3.08 8.01 -17.89
CA GLY A 135 2.65 6.74 -17.33
C GLY A 135 1.86 6.84 -16.03
N TYR A 136 2.08 7.89 -15.22
CA TYR A 136 1.44 7.98 -13.90
C TYR A 136 -0.08 8.07 -14.00
N THR A 137 -0.59 8.99 -14.82
CA THR A 137 -2.04 9.27 -14.91
C THR A 137 -2.81 8.06 -15.46
N PRO A 138 -2.42 7.43 -16.59
CA PRO A 138 -3.10 6.23 -17.08
C PRO A 138 -3.10 5.09 -16.06
N LEU A 139 -1.97 4.84 -15.39
CA LEU A 139 -1.88 3.79 -14.37
C LEU A 139 -2.74 4.10 -13.15
N CYS A 140 -2.78 5.36 -12.72
CA CYS A 140 -3.65 5.84 -11.65
C CYS A 140 -5.13 5.59 -12.01
N ILE A 141 -5.55 5.97 -13.23
CA ILE A 141 -6.93 5.75 -13.71
C ILE A 141 -7.28 4.26 -13.67
N VAL A 142 -6.40 3.38 -14.16
CA VAL A 142 -6.63 1.92 -14.12
C VAL A 142 -6.81 1.44 -12.68
N ILE A 143 -5.95 1.83 -11.75
CA ILE A 143 -6.05 1.42 -10.34
C ILE A 143 -7.32 1.96 -9.68
N LEU A 144 -7.68 3.22 -9.96
CA LEU A 144 -8.91 3.83 -9.46
C LEU A 144 -10.16 3.10 -9.98
N LEU A 145 -10.18 2.71 -11.26
CA LEU A 145 -11.26 1.91 -11.85
C LEU A 145 -11.34 0.53 -11.20
N LEU A 146 -10.22 -0.16 -11.01
CA LEU A 146 -10.19 -1.44 -10.28
C LEU A 146 -10.73 -1.30 -8.85
N GLY A 147 -10.46 -0.18 -8.19
CA GLY A 147 -11.04 0.13 -6.88
C GLY A 147 -12.53 0.44 -6.93
N LEU A 148 -12.98 1.21 -7.93
CA LEU A 148 -14.39 1.53 -8.14
C LEU A 148 -15.23 0.26 -8.32
N PHE A 149 -14.74 -0.66 -9.17
CA PHE A 149 -15.36 -1.97 -9.40
C PHE A 149 -15.15 -2.97 -8.25
N GLY A 150 -14.36 -2.61 -7.22
CA GLY A 150 -14.15 -3.44 -6.05
C GLY A 150 -13.32 -4.70 -6.32
N VAL A 151 -12.48 -4.69 -7.36
CA VAL A 151 -11.61 -5.82 -7.73
C VAL A 151 -10.39 -5.90 -6.80
N LEU A 152 -9.92 -4.75 -6.32
CA LEU A 152 -8.76 -4.67 -5.44
C LEU A 152 -9.05 -5.30 -4.06
N PRO A 153 -8.11 -6.10 -3.51
CA PRO A 153 -8.28 -6.67 -2.17
C PRO A 153 -8.58 -5.58 -1.13
N ARG A 154 -9.54 -5.85 -0.23
CA ARG A 154 -10.07 -4.91 0.79
C ARG A 154 -10.90 -3.73 0.26
N VAL A 155 -11.14 -3.63 -1.06
CA VAL A 155 -11.99 -2.59 -1.69
C VAL A 155 -13.35 -3.12 -2.15
N ARG A 156 -13.54 -4.44 -2.07
CA ARG A 156 -14.82 -5.11 -2.35
C ARG A 156 -15.99 -4.48 -1.57
N ARG A 157 -17.20 -4.63 -2.11
CA ARG A 157 -18.43 -4.13 -1.49
C ARG A 157 -18.78 -4.84 -0.18
N SER A 158 -18.31 -6.07 -0.01
CA SER A 158 -18.47 -6.90 1.19
C SER A 158 -17.11 -7.15 1.85
N THR A 159 -17.10 -7.36 3.17
CA THR A 159 -15.92 -7.78 3.95
C THR A 159 -15.71 -9.29 3.95
N GLN A 160 -16.54 -10.05 3.25
CA GLN A 160 -16.40 -11.50 3.12
C GLN A 160 -15.03 -11.84 2.53
N GLY A 161 -14.32 -12.78 3.16
CA GLY A 161 -12.99 -13.20 2.73
C GLY A 161 -11.87 -12.19 3.06
N GLU A 162 -12.14 -11.09 3.78
CA GLU A 162 -11.12 -10.09 4.11
C GLU A 162 -9.97 -10.69 4.96
N GLY A 163 -10.29 -11.71 5.78
CA GLY A 163 -9.28 -12.48 6.53
C GLY A 163 -8.21 -13.11 5.65
N TRP A 164 -8.57 -13.52 4.43
CA TRP A 164 -7.63 -14.03 3.42
C TRP A 164 -6.99 -12.89 2.64
N GLU A 165 -7.80 -11.97 2.13
CA GLU A 165 -7.37 -10.90 1.23
C GLU A 165 -6.34 -9.94 1.81
N ARG A 166 -6.38 -9.73 3.13
CA ARG A 166 -5.46 -8.81 3.81
C ARG A 166 -4.00 -9.11 3.49
N ARG A 167 -3.67 -10.37 3.25
CA ARG A 167 -2.29 -10.81 2.99
C ARG A 167 -1.72 -10.20 1.72
N TYR A 168 -2.55 -10.01 0.69
CA TYR A 168 -2.11 -9.43 -0.57
C TYR A 168 -1.79 -7.96 -0.38
N PHE A 169 -2.68 -7.22 0.29
CA PHE A 169 -2.44 -5.81 0.60
C PHE A 169 -1.19 -5.61 1.46
N TYR A 170 -1.09 -6.31 2.60
CA TYR A 170 0.08 -6.17 3.49
C TYR A 170 1.36 -6.74 2.88
N GLY A 171 1.26 -7.78 2.05
CA GLY A 171 2.39 -8.31 1.28
C GLY A 171 2.92 -7.28 0.29
N THR A 172 2.04 -6.56 -0.42
CA THR A 172 2.43 -5.46 -1.30
C THR A 172 3.05 -4.32 -0.51
N VAL A 173 2.49 -3.93 0.65
CA VAL A 173 3.09 -2.91 1.53
C VAL A 173 4.54 -3.27 1.89
N TRP A 174 4.77 -4.49 2.40
CA TRP A 174 6.12 -4.93 2.75
C TRP A 174 7.07 -4.96 1.54
N SER A 175 6.61 -5.50 0.42
CA SER A 175 7.43 -5.67 -0.77
C SER A 175 7.83 -4.32 -1.37
N VAL A 176 6.86 -3.43 -1.58
CA VAL A 176 7.08 -2.13 -2.20
C VAL A 176 7.92 -1.24 -1.28
N THR A 177 7.60 -1.15 0.01
CA THR A 177 8.37 -0.30 0.92
C THR A 177 9.82 -0.76 1.01
N ALA A 178 10.08 -2.07 1.19
CA ALA A 178 11.45 -2.58 1.25
C ALA A 178 12.21 -2.36 -0.06
N ALA A 179 11.60 -2.69 -1.21
CA ALA A 179 12.26 -2.57 -2.51
C ALA A 179 12.58 -1.11 -2.85
N GLN A 180 11.64 -0.18 -2.59
CA GLN A 180 11.86 1.25 -2.82
C GLN A 180 12.93 1.83 -1.90
N THR A 181 12.96 1.43 -0.63
CA THR A 181 14.02 1.86 0.30
C THR A 181 15.39 1.35 -0.13
N VAL A 182 15.51 0.07 -0.47
CA VAL A 182 16.78 -0.50 -0.95
C VAL A 182 17.20 0.18 -2.25
N LEU A 183 16.28 0.39 -3.19
CA LEU A 183 16.58 1.09 -4.44
C LEU A 183 17.07 2.52 -4.19
N LEU A 184 16.45 3.25 -3.27
CA LEU A 184 16.89 4.60 -2.91
C LEU A 184 18.32 4.59 -2.34
N LEU A 185 18.66 3.62 -1.49
CA LEU A 185 20.02 3.47 -0.95
C LEU A 185 21.02 3.19 -2.08
N LEU A 186 20.72 2.24 -2.97
CA LEU A 186 21.57 1.92 -4.11
C LEU A 186 21.72 3.10 -5.07
N TRP A 187 20.65 3.85 -5.28
CA TRP A 187 20.65 5.07 -6.10
C TRP A 187 21.59 6.15 -5.55
N LYS A 188 21.71 6.24 -4.22
CA LYS A 188 22.60 7.20 -3.55
C LYS A 188 24.03 6.69 -3.42
N ALA A 189 24.23 5.39 -3.28
CA ALA A 189 25.53 4.80 -2.99
C ALA A 189 26.34 4.42 -4.24
N LEU A 190 25.69 4.00 -5.33
CA LEU A 190 26.38 3.53 -6.53
C LEU A 190 26.60 4.65 -7.56
N PRO A 191 27.71 4.59 -8.33
CA PRO A 191 27.94 5.54 -9.42
C PRO A 191 26.88 5.42 -10.50
N LYS A 192 26.67 6.47 -11.29
CA LYS A 192 25.70 6.46 -12.41
C LYS A 192 26.33 5.85 -13.65
N ASN A 193 26.18 4.54 -13.84
CA ASN A 193 26.58 3.86 -15.06
C ASN A 193 25.70 2.62 -15.33
N HIS A 194 25.78 2.11 -16.56
CA HIS A 194 24.92 1.01 -17.02
C HIS A 194 25.01 -0.26 -16.16
N ILE A 195 26.21 -0.66 -15.73
CA ILE A 195 26.41 -1.85 -14.88
C ILE A 195 25.64 -1.69 -13.58
N THR A 196 25.75 -0.53 -12.93
CA THR A 196 25.01 -0.29 -11.69
C THR A 196 23.50 -0.20 -11.91
N ASP A 197 23.01 0.08 -13.11
CA ASP A 197 21.57 0.12 -13.41
C ASP A 197 21.00 -1.29 -13.52
N ILE A 198 21.77 -2.21 -14.13
CA ILE A 198 21.47 -3.65 -14.11
C ILE A 198 21.45 -4.17 -12.68
N VAL A 199 22.45 -3.81 -11.86
CA VAL A 199 22.50 -4.20 -10.44
C VAL A 199 21.28 -3.67 -9.67
N LYS A 200 20.93 -2.38 -9.84
CA LYS A 200 19.73 -1.78 -9.22
C LYS A 200 18.47 -2.53 -9.61
N LEU A 201 18.29 -2.87 -10.89
CA LEU A 201 17.12 -3.64 -11.36
C LEU A 201 17.08 -5.04 -10.74
N ALA A 202 18.20 -5.77 -10.78
CA ALA A 202 18.29 -7.12 -10.25
C ALA A 202 17.97 -7.15 -8.75
N VAL A 203 18.55 -6.24 -7.96
CA VAL A 203 18.29 -6.14 -6.52
C VAL A 203 16.85 -5.72 -6.25
N TYR A 204 16.31 -4.75 -7.01
CA TYR A 204 14.92 -4.31 -6.84
C TYR A 204 13.93 -5.46 -7.05
N CYS A 205 14.08 -6.21 -8.15
CA CYS A 205 13.27 -7.40 -8.43
C CYS A 205 13.44 -8.49 -7.37
N ALA A 206 14.69 -8.74 -6.92
CA ALA A 206 14.97 -9.73 -5.89
C ALA A 206 14.30 -9.39 -4.55
N VAL A 207 14.33 -8.12 -4.13
CA VAL A 207 13.67 -7.68 -2.89
C VAL A 207 12.15 -7.76 -3.02
N LEU A 208 11.57 -7.36 -4.16
CA LEU A 208 10.13 -7.52 -4.42
C LEU A 208 9.71 -8.98 -4.31
N ALA A 209 10.41 -9.88 -5.02
CA ALA A 209 10.11 -11.31 -5.03
C ALA A 209 10.31 -11.94 -3.64
N GLY A 210 11.41 -11.62 -2.95
CA GLY A 210 11.72 -12.13 -1.62
C GLY A 210 10.65 -11.75 -0.60
N MET A 211 10.25 -10.48 -0.54
CA MET A 211 9.20 -10.02 0.36
C MET A 211 7.83 -10.61 -0.01
N ALA A 212 7.51 -10.73 -1.30
CA ALA A 212 6.27 -11.36 -1.75
C ALA A 212 6.21 -12.85 -1.36
N LEU A 213 7.33 -13.58 -1.46
CA LEU A 213 7.42 -14.99 -1.03
C LEU A 213 7.26 -15.12 0.49
N LEU A 214 7.86 -14.23 1.28
CA LEU A 214 7.69 -14.21 2.73
C LEU A 214 6.25 -13.87 3.13
N ALA A 215 5.60 -12.95 2.42
CA ALA A 215 4.18 -12.62 2.60
C ALA A 215 3.27 -13.80 2.23
N ALA A 216 3.53 -14.45 1.09
CA ALA A 216 2.77 -15.61 0.62
C ALA A 216 2.82 -16.77 1.61
N ARG A 217 3.91 -16.89 2.39
CA ARG A 217 4.09 -17.89 3.45
C ARG A 217 3.54 -17.45 4.82
N GLY A 218 3.02 -16.24 4.96
CA GLY A 218 2.52 -15.72 6.24
C GLY A 218 3.63 -15.42 7.26
N VAL A 219 4.88 -15.24 6.81
CA VAL A 219 6.01 -14.96 7.69
C VAL A 219 5.97 -13.52 8.18
N LEU A 220 5.59 -12.59 7.29
CA LEU A 220 5.58 -11.15 7.58
C LEU A 220 4.37 -10.74 8.43
N PRO A 221 4.51 -9.68 9.26
CA PRO A 221 3.41 -9.16 10.06
C PRO A 221 2.16 -8.86 9.21
N ARG A 222 1.00 -9.30 9.69
CA ARG A 222 -0.32 -9.14 9.05
C ARG A 222 -0.51 -9.83 7.69
N THR A 223 0.41 -10.71 7.28
CA THR A 223 0.29 -11.50 6.04
C THR A 223 -0.28 -12.91 6.26
N ARG A 224 -0.36 -13.38 7.51
CA ARG A 224 -1.04 -14.63 7.83
C ARG A 224 -2.53 -14.50 7.49
N PRO A 225 -3.12 -15.42 6.69
CA PRO A 225 -4.56 -15.44 6.52
C PRO A 225 -5.23 -15.78 7.84
N ILE A 226 -6.39 -15.19 8.08
CA ILE A 226 -7.24 -15.52 9.22
C ILE A 226 -8.32 -16.48 8.73
N LEU A 227 -8.26 -17.72 9.20
CA LEU A 227 -9.24 -18.75 8.86
C LEU A 227 -10.39 -18.77 9.89
N PRO A 228 -11.62 -19.10 9.47
CA PRO A 228 -12.64 -19.53 10.43
C PRO A 228 -12.07 -20.71 11.23
N GLY A 229 -12.23 -20.69 12.55
CA GLY A 229 -11.89 -21.85 13.38
C GLY A 229 -12.78 -23.05 13.08
N GLU A 230 -12.61 -24.15 13.80
CA GLU A 230 -13.56 -25.25 13.75
C GLU A 230 -14.97 -24.76 14.10
N THR A 231 -15.94 -25.09 13.27
CA THR A 231 -17.35 -25.04 13.63
C THR A 231 -17.57 -26.05 14.73
N VAL A 232 -17.84 -25.59 15.96
CA VAL A 232 -18.43 -26.46 16.97
C VAL A 232 -19.83 -26.78 16.46
N VAL A 233 -19.95 -27.90 15.74
CA VAL A 233 -21.24 -28.53 15.51
C VAL A 233 -21.59 -29.12 16.86
N ALA A 234 -22.62 -28.56 17.51
CA ALA A 234 -23.20 -29.21 18.68
C ALA A 234 -23.94 -30.45 18.17
N ASP A 235 -23.54 -31.62 18.66
CA ASP A 235 -24.33 -32.86 18.52
C ASP A 235 -25.68 -32.71 19.24
#